data_AF-A0A369TIG1-F1
#
_entry.id   AF-A0A369TIG1-F1
#
_cell.length_a   1.000
_cell.length_b   1.000
_cell.length_c   1.000
_cell.angle_alpha   90.00
_cell.angle_beta   90.00
_cell.angle_gamma   90.00
#
_symmetry.space_group_name_H-M   'P 1'
#
loop_
_entity.id
_entity.type
_entity.pdbx_description
1 polymer ?
#
loop_
_entity_poly.entity_id
_entity_poly.type
_entity_poly.pdbx_seq_one_letter_code
_entity_poly.pdbx_strand_id
1 'polypeptide(L)'
;MWRIALTLAPISALALALPTLAAAQEADKRLRLAVPPELVESGVIDYLVPRFSLKTATRITVVGPGAEADARLGSDGRVAFEGLGQVWHLSVGADPDAEAFADWLFSEVGRNTLDSFAPDGETVFTSEVRKTVAVAKVSYDGDAGEGAELALTHCGRCHVVGEINRRKSIGSTPSFAVLRTLSDWDSRFQAFYSLNPHPAFTQIAEVTPEFDITRPSPIAPVEMTLDDLEDIMAYVAKIAPADLGAPIQSR
;
A
#
# COMPACT_ATOMS: atom_id res chain seq x y z
N MET A 1 -6.97 14.93 102.59
CA MET A 1 -7.82 13.73 102.49
C MET A 1 -8.01 13.42 101.00
N TRP A 2 -7.64 12.19 100.64
CA TRP A 2 -7.72 11.47 99.35
C TRP A 2 -8.71 12.00 98.29
N ARG A 3 -8.29 12.08 97.00
CA ARG A 3 -8.96 11.49 95.81
C ARG A 3 -8.30 11.93 94.48
N ILE A 4 -7.52 11.04 93.88
CA ILE A 4 -7.79 10.21 92.67
C ILE A 4 -7.27 10.88 91.39
N ALA A 5 -6.24 10.23 90.83
CA ALA A 5 -5.71 10.46 89.50
C ALA A 5 -6.70 9.99 88.42
N LEU A 6 -6.82 10.76 87.33
CA LEU A 6 -7.24 10.23 86.04
C LEU A 6 -6.24 10.72 84.98
N THR A 7 -5.40 9.79 84.53
CA THR A 7 -4.55 9.91 83.35
C THR A 7 -5.43 9.80 82.10
N LEU A 8 -5.52 10.87 81.30
CA LEU A 8 -6.08 10.83 79.95
C LEU A 8 -4.94 10.53 78.96
N ALA A 9 -4.96 9.34 78.37
CA ALA A 9 -4.11 8.97 77.24
C ALA A 9 -4.64 9.63 75.95
N PRO A 10 -3.77 10.12 75.05
CA PRO A 10 -4.21 10.69 73.78
C PRO A 10 -4.58 9.59 72.79
N ILE A 11 -5.78 9.69 72.21
CA ILE A 11 -6.25 8.86 71.10
C ILE A 11 -5.58 9.38 69.82
N SER A 12 -4.57 8.66 69.33
CA SER A 12 -4.00 8.90 68.00
C SER A 12 -5.02 8.55 66.92
N ALA A 13 -5.52 9.56 66.22
CA ALA A 13 -6.36 9.38 65.03
C ALA A 13 -5.48 8.96 63.84
N LEU A 14 -5.53 7.68 63.49
CA LEU A 14 -4.93 7.12 62.28
C LEU A 14 -5.83 7.47 61.08
N ALA A 15 -5.44 8.46 60.28
CA ALA A 15 -6.09 8.79 59.02
C ALA A 15 -5.81 7.68 58.00
N LEU A 16 -6.77 6.78 57.79
CA LEU A 16 -6.75 5.87 56.64
C LEU A 16 -6.99 6.66 55.35
N ALA A 17 -5.92 6.87 54.59
CA ALA A 17 -6.01 7.28 53.19
C ALA A 17 -6.58 6.11 52.38
N LEU A 18 -7.87 6.18 52.05
CA LEU A 18 -8.50 5.30 51.07
C LEU A 18 -7.92 5.61 49.68
N PRO A 19 -7.37 4.63 48.94
CA PRO A 19 -7.01 4.85 47.56
C PRO A 19 -8.31 5.09 46.77
N THR A 20 -8.41 6.24 46.12
CA THR A 20 -9.43 6.46 45.09
C THR A 20 -9.12 5.52 43.93
N LEU A 21 -9.74 4.34 43.94
CA LEU A 21 -9.95 3.57 42.73
C LEU A 21 -10.73 4.49 41.79
N ALA A 22 -10.01 5.11 40.86
CA ALA A 22 -10.62 5.69 39.68
C ALA A 22 -11.35 4.55 38.99
N ALA A 23 -12.66 4.47 39.21
CA ALA A 23 -13.53 3.72 38.33
C ALA A 23 -13.31 4.34 36.95
N ALA A 24 -12.60 3.63 36.08
CA ALA A 24 -12.72 3.87 34.66
C ALA A 24 -14.22 3.70 34.36
N GLN A 25 -14.94 4.81 34.20
CA GLN A 25 -16.22 4.77 33.54
C GLN A 25 -15.93 4.13 32.18
N GLU A 26 -16.40 2.90 31.98
CA GLU A 26 -16.65 2.39 30.63
C GLU A 26 -17.55 3.44 29.98
N ALA A 27 -16.95 4.32 29.19
CA ALA A 27 -17.70 5.15 28.28
C ALA A 27 -18.54 4.21 27.42
N ASP A 28 -19.82 4.53 27.23
CA ASP A 28 -20.74 3.75 26.41
C ASP A 28 -20.28 3.84 24.95
N LYS A 29 -19.35 2.96 24.57
CA LYS A 29 -18.68 2.94 23.25
C LYS A 29 -19.69 2.60 22.19
N ARG A 30 -19.98 3.56 21.32
CA ARG A 30 -21.05 3.46 20.32
C ARG A 30 -20.59 4.08 19.01
N LEU A 31 -20.81 3.33 17.93
CA LEU A 31 -20.44 3.73 16.58
C LEU A 31 -21.64 3.55 15.65
N ARG A 32 -21.97 4.55 14.85
CA ARG A 32 -22.89 4.42 13.71
C ARG A 32 -22.08 4.16 12.45
N LEU A 33 -22.33 3.02 11.81
CA LEU A 33 -21.70 2.64 10.56
C LEU A 33 -22.73 2.77 9.43
N ALA A 34 -22.51 3.71 8.52
CA ALA A 34 -23.31 3.78 7.29
C ALA A 34 -22.86 2.69 6.34
N VAL A 35 -23.81 1.86 5.90
CA VAL A 35 -23.53 0.72 5.02
C VAL A 35 -24.50 0.76 3.81
N PRO A 36 -23.98 0.61 2.59
CA PRO A 36 -24.77 0.40 1.38
C PRO A 36 -25.61 -0.89 1.46
N PRO A 37 -26.84 -0.90 0.90
CA PRO A 37 -27.74 -2.05 0.98
C PRO A 37 -27.12 -3.36 0.50
N GLU A 38 -26.28 -3.32 -0.53
CA GLU A 38 -25.66 -4.51 -1.14
C GLU A 38 -24.76 -5.24 -0.14
N LEU A 39 -24.05 -4.49 0.72
CA LEU A 39 -23.22 -5.07 1.77
C LEU A 39 -24.05 -5.61 2.93
N VAL A 40 -25.19 -4.98 3.25
CA VAL A 40 -26.12 -5.52 4.26
C VAL A 40 -26.73 -6.83 3.77
N GLU A 41 -27.24 -6.84 2.54
CA GLU A 41 -27.89 -7.99 1.90
C GLU A 41 -26.93 -9.18 1.70
N SER A 42 -25.64 -8.90 1.46
CA SER A 42 -24.64 -9.97 1.36
C SER A 42 -24.34 -10.68 2.68
N GLY A 43 -24.77 -10.12 3.83
CA GLY A 43 -24.53 -10.69 5.16
C GLY A 43 -23.11 -10.48 5.71
N VAL A 44 -22.20 -9.86 4.96
CA VAL A 44 -20.81 -9.63 5.39
C VAL A 44 -20.75 -8.72 6.63
N ILE A 45 -21.67 -7.76 6.75
CA ILE A 45 -21.72 -6.86 7.90
C ILE A 45 -22.15 -7.59 9.17
N ASP A 46 -23.16 -8.47 9.06
CA ASP A 46 -23.61 -9.32 10.16
C ASP A 46 -22.53 -10.32 10.59
N TYR A 47 -21.60 -10.64 9.69
CA TYR A 47 -20.43 -11.44 10.00
C TYR A 47 -19.32 -10.62 10.70
N LEU A 48 -19.02 -9.41 10.23
CA LEU A 48 -17.91 -8.59 10.74
C LEU A 48 -18.23 -7.93 12.09
N VAL A 49 -19.39 -7.28 12.18
CA VAL A 49 -19.75 -6.40 13.32
C VAL A 49 -19.69 -7.12 14.66
N PRO A 50 -20.25 -8.34 14.83
CA PRO A 50 -20.21 -9.03 16.12
C PRO A 50 -18.78 -9.35 16.58
N ARG A 51 -17.86 -9.64 15.65
CA ARG A 51 -16.48 -10.04 15.96
C ARG A 51 -15.65 -8.86 16.46
N PHE A 52 -15.86 -7.69 15.88
CA PHE A 52 -15.31 -6.45 16.44
C PHE A 52 -15.91 -6.17 17.82
N SER A 53 -17.24 -6.12 17.90
CA SER A 53 -17.99 -5.72 19.10
C SER A 53 -17.65 -6.60 20.31
N LEU A 54 -17.45 -7.91 20.10
CA LEU A 54 -17.10 -8.86 21.15
C LEU A 54 -15.75 -8.56 21.81
N LYS A 55 -14.77 -8.11 21.03
CA LYS A 55 -13.41 -7.83 21.55
C LYS A 55 -13.30 -6.43 22.15
N THR A 56 -14.06 -5.48 21.64
CA THR A 56 -13.90 -4.04 21.97
C THR A 56 -14.98 -3.50 22.89
N ALA A 57 -16.02 -4.29 23.19
CA ALA A 57 -17.23 -3.87 23.89
C ALA A 57 -17.92 -2.64 23.26
N THR A 58 -17.64 -2.37 21.97
CA THR A 58 -18.22 -1.26 21.23
C THR A 58 -19.50 -1.71 20.54
N ARG A 59 -20.61 -1.00 20.76
CA ARG A 59 -21.88 -1.29 20.09
C ARG A 59 -21.94 -0.55 18.75
N ILE A 60 -21.97 -1.29 17.65
CA ILE A 60 -22.18 -0.73 16.32
C ILE A 60 -23.68 -0.70 15.99
N THR A 61 -24.15 0.44 15.50
CA THR A 61 -25.47 0.62 14.90
C THR A 61 -25.31 0.80 13.40
N VAL A 62 -25.83 -0.14 12.60
CA VAL A 62 -25.81 -0.02 11.14
C VAL A 62 -26.91 0.93 10.69
N VAL A 63 -26.55 1.92 9.86
CA VAL A 63 -27.47 2.92 9.31
C VAL A 63 -27.36 2.96 7.78
N GLY A 64 -28.36 3.54 7.11
CA GLY A 64 -28.34 3.68 5.65
C GLY A 64 -27.27 4.66 5.16
N PRO A 65 -26.88 4.60 3.87
CA PRO A 65 -25.75 5.35 3.31
C PRO A 65 -25.87 6.88 3.43
N GLY A 66 -27.11 7.41 3.42
CA GLY A 66 -27.39 8.85 3.55
C GLY A 66 -27.64 9.33 4.99
N ALA A 67 -27.59 8.45 5.99
CA ALA A 67 -27.79 8.84 7.38
C ALA A 67 -26.53 9.48 7.99
N GLU A 68 -26.68 10.23 9.07
CA GLU A 68 -25.57 10.65 9.92
C GLU A 68 -24.86 9.42 10.49
N ALA A 69 -23.54 9.34 10.30
CA ALA A 69 -22.73 8.18 10.67
C ALA A 69 -21.29 8.60 10.97
N ASP A 70 -20.64 7.84 11.85
CA ASP A 70 -19.28 8.14 12.34
C ASP A 70 -18.22 7.36 11.53
N ALA A 71 -18.63 6.28 10.87
CA ALA A 71 -17.90 5.62 9.79
C ALA A 71 -18.84 5.28 8.62
N ARG A 72 -18.31 5.19 7.39
CA ARG A 72 -19.09 4.86 6.19
C ARG A 72 -18.34 3.90 5.28
N LEU A 73 -18.99 2.80 4.91
CA LEU A 73 -18.55 1.95 3.80
C LEU A 73 -19.13 2.50 2.49
N GLY A 74 -18.34 2.56 1.43
CA GLY A 74 -18.77 3.13 0.15
C GLY A 74 -17.62 3.26 -0.85
N SER A 75 -17.61 4.35 -1.61
CA SER A 75 -16.58 4.67 -2.62
C SER A 75 -15.45 5.56 -2.10
N ASP A 76 -15.62 6.17 -0.93
CA ASP A 76 -14.70 7.18 -0.39
C ASP A 76 -13.90 6.67 0.82
N GLY A 77 -12.68 7.19 0.97
CA GLY A 77 -11.81 6.87 2.10
C GLY A 77 -10.73 5.84 1.76
N ARG A 78 -10.35 5.03 2.73
CA ARG A 78 -9.30 4.02 2.57
C ARG A 78 -9.89 2.74 1.99
N VAL A 79 -9.27 2.21 0.95
CA VAL A 79 -9.61 0.91 0.33
C VAL A 79 -9.65 -0.19 1.40
N ALA A 80 -10.84 -0.74 1.63
CA ALA A 80 -11.12 -1.76 2.65
C ALA A 80 -11.01 -3.17 2.09
N PHE A 81 -11.77 -3.47 1.04
CA PHE A 81 -11.86 -4.80 0.45
C PHE A 81 -12.52 -4.76 -0.93
N GLU A 82 -12.42 -5.86 -1.67
CA GLU A 82 -13.11 -6.08 -2.94
C GLU A 82 -14.20 -7.14 -2.76
N GLY A 83 -15.32 -6.98 -3.47
CA GLY A 83 -16.40 -7.97 -3.49
C GLY A 83 -17.65 -7.41 -4.16
N LEU A 84 -18.55 -8.29 -4.60
CA LEU A 84 -19.74 -7.93 -5.37
C LEU A 84 -19.42 -7.11 -6.65
N GLY A 85 -18.26 -7.36 -7.26
CA GLY A 85 -17.84 -6.70 -8.49
C GLY A 85 -17.31 -5.27 -8.33
N GLN A 86 -17.03 -4.80 -7.11
CA GLN A 86 -16.47 -3.47 -6.86
C GLN A 86 -15.49 -3.43 -5.68
N VAL A 87 -14.76 -2.31 -5.59
CA VAL A 87 -13.86 -2.02 -4.46
C VAL A 87 -14.59 -1.14 -3.45
N TRP A 88 -14.66 -1.61 -2.21
CA TRP A 88 -15.26 -0.92 -1.09
C TRP A 88 -14.21 -0.15 -0.29
N HIS A 89 -14.55 1.05 0.09
CA HIS A 89 -13.73 1.95 0.88
C HIS A 89 -14.40 2.20 2.23
N LEU A 90 -13.59 2.41 3.25
CA LEU A 90 -14.02 2.87 4.56
C LEU A 90 -13.55 4.31 4.76
N SER A 91 -14.50 5.21 4.98
CA SER A 91 -14.25 6.56 5.50
C SER A 91 -14.63 6.61 6.97
N VAL A 92 -13.83 7.30 7.78
CA VAL A 92 -14.07 7.49 9.21
C VAL A 92 -14.05 8.97 9.54
N GLY A 93 -14.95 9.39 10.44
CA GLY A 93 -14.94 10.71 11.05
C GLY A 93 -13.94 10.77 12.22
N ALA A 94 -14.02 11.84 13.02
CA ALA A 94 -13.14 12.06 14.17
C ALA A 94 -13.52 11.25 15.43
N ASP A 95 -14.40 10.28 15.30
CA ASP A 95 -14.86 9.47 16.43
C ASP A 95 -13.83 8.36 16.74
N PRO A 96 -13.34 8.25 17.99
CA PRO A 96 -12.29 7.29 18.33
C PRO A 96 -12.74 5.83 18.23
N ASP A 97 -14.04 5.53 18.39
CA ASP A 97 -14.57 4.19 18.20
C ASP A 97 -14.67 3.85 16.69
N ALA A 98 -14.92 4.84 15.83
CA ALA A 98 -14.83 4.71 14.38
C ALA A 98 -13.40 4.41 13.91
N GLU A 99 -12.40 5.12 14.46
CA GLU A 99 -10.99 4.85 14.20
C GLU A 99 -10.59 3.45 14.68
N ALA A 100 -11.04 3.03 15.87
CA ALA A 100 -10.78 1.69 16.38
C ALA A 100 -11.39 0.59 15.49
N PHE A 101 -12.57 0.82 14.93
CA PHE A 101 -13.17 -0.09 13.95
C PHE A 101 -12.36 -0.16 12.66
N ALA A 102 -11.91 0.97 12.14
CA ALA A 102 -11.02 1.00 10.98
C ALA A 102 -9.72 0.23 11.25
N ASP A 103 -9.02 0.53 12.36
CA ASP A 103 -7.79 -0.14 12.73
C ASP A 103 -7.97 -1.65 12.83
N TRP A 104 -9.08 -2.11 13.43
CA TRP A 104 -9.41 -3.52 13.47
C TRP A 104 -9.65 -4.09 12.08
N LEU A 105 -10.49 -3.46 11.24
CA LEU A 105 -10.83 -3.94 9.90
C LEU A 105 -9.58 -4.08 9.02
N PHE A 106 -8.65 -3.13 9.15
CA PHE A 106 -7.40 -3.12 8.37
C PHE A 106 -6.28 -3.98 8.95
N SER A 107 -6.43 -4.48 10.17
CA SER A 107 -5.48 -5.40 10.81
C SER A 107 -5.52 -6.80 10.19
N GLU A 108 -4.50 -7.61 10.46
CA GLU A 108 -4.48 -9.02 10.06
C GLU A 108 -5.74 -9.78 10.55
N VAL A 109 -6.21 -9.49 11.76
CA VAL A 109 -7.40 -10.14 12.33
C VAL A 109 -8.67 -9.75 11.56
N GLY A 110 -8.85 -8.47 11.24
CA GLY A 110 -10.01 -8.00 10.47
C GLY A 110 -10.00 -8.52 9.04
N ARG A 111 -8.83 -8.50 8.39
CA ARG A 111 -8.60 -9.04 7.04
C ARG A 111 -8.90 -10.53 6.96
N ASN A 112 -8.27 -11.34 7.82
CA ASN A 112 -8.51 -12.78 7.86
C ASN A 112 -9.98 -13.10 8.19
N THR A 113 -10.63 -12.29 9.02
CA THR A 113 -12.06 -12.43 9.29
C THR A 113 -12.88 -12.22 8.02
N LEU A 114 -12.63 -11.14 7.28
CA LEU A 114 -13.31 -10.87 6.02
C LEU A 114 -13.06 -11.99 5.00
N ASP A 115 -11.80 -12.40 4.82
CA ASP A 115 -11.43 -13.45 3.87
C ASP A 115 -12.03 -14.83 4.22
N SER A 116 -12.35 -15.04 5.49
CA SER A 116 -13.05 -16.24 5.98
C SER A 116 -14.57 -16.19 5.79
N PHE A 117 -15.12 -15.07 5.30
CA PHE A 117 -16.53 -14.96 4.97
C PHE A 117 -16.81 -15.67 3.65
N ALA A 118 -17.26 -16.92 3.75
CA ALA A 118 -17.59 -17.77 2.62
C ALA A 118 -19.03 -18.31 2.75
N PRO A 119 -20.06 -17.48 2.47
CA PRO A 119 -21.43 -17.96 2.40
C PRO A 119 -21.53 -19.07 1.33
N ASP A 120 -22.21 -20.17 1.68
CA ASP A 120 -22.32 -21.37 0.84
C ASP A 120 -20.97 -21.97 0.36
N GLY A 121 -19.87 -21.64 1.05
CA GLY A 121 -18.52 -22.10 0.71
C GLY A 121 -17.83 -21.31 -0.40
N GLU A 122 -18.44 -20.23 -0.90
CA GLU A 122 -17.86 -19.37 -1.93
C GLU A 122 -17.25 -18.10 -1.33
N THR A 123 -16.03 -17.77 -1.70
CA THR A 123 -15.38 -16.52 -1.31
C THR A 123 -15.95 -15.35 -2.13
N VAL A 124 -16.80 -14.54 -1.50
CA VAL A 124 -17.48 -13.39 -2.14
C VAL A 124 -16.70 -12.07 -1.96
N PHE A 125 -15.90 -11.98 -0.90
CA PHE A 125 -15.12 -10.80 -0.55
C PHE A 125 -13.65 -11.15 -0.33
N THR A 126 -12.75 -10.21 -0.62
CA THR A 126 -11.32 -10.35 -0.33
C THR A 126 -10.72 -9.06 0.20
N SER A 127 -9.88 -9.21 1.23
CA SER A 127 -9.08 -8.14 1.83
C SER A 127 -7.80 -7.85 1.05
N GLU A 128 -7.40 -8.76 0.17
CA GLU A 128 -6.34 -8.57 -0.82
C GLU A 128 -6.87 -7.72 -1.97
N VAL A 129 -7.13 -6.44 -1.70
CA VAL A 129 -7.37 -5.50 -2.78
C VAL A 129 -6.05 -5.31 -3.50
N ARG A 130 -5.84 -6.11 -4.56
CA ARG A 130 -4.73 -5.91 -5.47
C ARG A 130 -4.81 -4.46 -5.90
N LYS A 131 -3.78 -3.70 -5.55
CA LYS A 131 -3.55 -2.36 -6.10
C LYS A 131 -3.26 -2.57 -7.58
N THR A 132 -4.30 -2.84 -8.37
CA THR A 132 -4.29 -2.61 -9.79
C THR A 132 -4.32 -1.10 -9.88
N VAL A 133 -3.15 -0.48 -9.66
CA VAL A 133 -2.88 0.77 -10.35
C VAL A 133 -3.13 0.36 -11.79
N ALA A 134 -4.27 0.77 -12.33
CA ALA A 134 -4.42 0.90 -13.76
C ALA A 134 -3.32 1.90 -14.13
N VAL A 135 -2.11 1.39 -14.34
CA VAL A 135 -1.07 2.07 -15.09
C VAL A 135 -1.78 2.29 -16.40
N ALA A 136 -2.27 3.52 -16.61
CA ALA A 136 -2.66 3.94 -17.94
C ALA A 136 -1.57 3.39 -18.85
N LYS A 137 -1.93 2.50 -19.79
CA LYS A 137 -0.93 1.90 -20.68
C LYS A 137 -0.24 3.08 -21.33
N VAL A 138 0.96 3.41 -20.87
CA VAL A 138 1.76 4.47 -21.45
C VAL A 138 2.11 3.91 -22.82
N SER A 139 1.42 4.42 -23.84
CA SER A 139 1.65 4.05 -25.23
C SER A 139 2.59 5.08 -25.83
N TYR A 140 3.56 4.59 -26.58
CA TYR A 140 4.45 5.39 -27.41
C TYR A 140 4.14 5.05 -28.87
N ASP A 141 4.35 6.02 -29.76
CA ASP A 141 3.99 5.88 -31.17
C ASP A 141 5.03 5.10 -31.99
N GLY A 142 6.20 4.80 -31.40
CA GLY A 142 7.28 4.02 -32.00
C GLY A 142 6.96 2.54 -32.29
N ASP A 143 7.81 1.91 -33.09
CA ASP A 143 7.75 0.50 -33.44
C ASP A 143 8.40 -0.37 -32.34
N ALA A 144 7.56 -1.07 -31.58
CA ALA A 144 8.01 -1.96 -30.52
C ALA A 144 8.82 -3.18 -31.01
N GLY A 145 8.70 -3.58 -32.28
CA GLY A 145 9.50 -4.64 -32.88
C GLY A 145 10.92 -4.17 -33.09
N GLU A 146 11.08 -3.02 -33.75
CA GLU A 146 12.37 -2.34 -33.93
C GLU A 146 13.00 -1.99 -32.58
N GLY A 147 12.20 -1.47 -31.65
CA GLY A 147 12.61 -1.18 -30.28
C GLY A 147 13.15 -2.38 -29.51
N ALA A 148 12.67 -3.60 -29.79
CA ALA A 148 13.19 -4.82 -29.18
C ALA A 148 14.61 -5.14 -29.69
N GLU A 149 14.86 -4.93 -30.99
CA GLU A 149 16.16 -5.13 -31.63
C GLU A 149 17.17 -4.07 -31.17
N LEU A 150 16.75 -2.81 -31.14
CA LEU A 150 17.55 -1.69 -30.63
C LEU A 150 17.88 -1.87 -29.16
N ALA A 151 16.91 -2.26 -28.31
CA ALA A 151 17.16 -2.55 -26.90
C ALA A 151 18.19 -3.67 -26.72
N LEU A 152 18.10 -4.74 -27.51
CA LEU A 152 19.08 -5.83 -27.44
C LEU A 152 20.47 -5.37 -27.87
N THR A 153 20.55 -4.58 -28.94
CA THR A 153 21.79 -4.07 -29.51
C THR A 153 22.50 -3.10 -28.57
N HIS A 154 21.77 -2.11 -28.05
CA HIS A 154 22.32 -1.00 -27.29
C HIS A 154 22.40 -1.28 -25.78
N CYS A 155 21.43 -2.00 -25.22
CA CYS A 155 21.31 -2.17 -23.77
C CYS A 155 21.64 -3.60 -23.32
N GLY A 156 21.54 -4.59 -24.21
CA GLY A 156 21.60 -6.02 -23.90
C GLY A 156 22.93 -6.51 -23.33
N ARG A 157 24.02 -5.75 -23.52
CA ARG A 157 25.33 -6.01 -22.90
C ARG A 157 25.28 -5.85 -21.37
N CYS A 158 24.50 -4.90 -20.87
CA CYS A 158 24.41 -4.60 -19.45
C CYS A 158 23.13 -5.20 -18.87
N HIS A 159 21.97 -4.88 -19.46
CA HIS A 159 20.65 -5.24 -18.96
C HIS A 159 20.11 -6.51 -19.60
N VAL A 160 19.36 -7.31 -18.83
CA VAL A 160 18.42 -8.26 -19.43
C VAL A 160 17.25 -7.47 -19.99
N VAL A 161 17.10 -7.45 -21.31
CA VAL A 161 16.06 -6.68 -22.02
C VAL A 161 14.82 -7.54 -22.32
N GLY A 162 14.99 -8.87 -22.35
CA GLY A 162 13.91 -9.83 -22.55
C GLY A 162 14.42 -11.28 -22.43
N GLU A 163 13.58 -12.26 -22.77
CA GLU A 163 13.94 -13.68 -22.66
C GLU A 163 15.17 -14.04 -23.52
N ILE A 164 15.32 -13.37 -24.67
CA ILE A 164 16.41 -13.58 -25.63
C ILE A 164 17.82 -13.46 -25.01
N ASN A 165 17.98 -12.62 -23.98
CA ASN A 165 19.24 -12.40 -23.29
C ASN A 165 19.18 -12.65 -21.77
N ARG A 166 18.19 -13.41 -21.28
CA ARG A 166 17.92 -13.68 -19.85
C ARG A 166 19.14 -14.03 -18.98
N ARG A 167 20.15 -14.69 -19.56
CA ARG A 167 21.39 -15.11 -18.86
C ARG A 167 22.67 -14.56 -19.50
N LYS A 168 22.54 -13.52 -20.32
CA LYS A 168 23.63 -12.98 -21.15
C LYS A 168 24.00 -11.54 -20.79
N SER A 169 23.45 -10.99 -19.71
CA SER A 169 23.72 -9.63 -19.23
C SER A 169 24.57 -9.62 -17.96
N ILE A 170 24.97 -8.43 -17.51
CA ILE A 170 25.71 -8.26 -16.25
C ILE A 170 24.72 -8.33 -15.08
N GLY A 171 24.90 -9.30 -14.19
CA GLY A 171 23.99 -9.55 -13.06
C GLY A 171 23.92 -8.43 -12.01
N SER A 172 24.76 -7.40 -12.10
CA SER A 172 24.75 -6.23 -11.20
C SER A 172 23.83 -5.10 -11.68
N THR A 173 23.22 -5.20 -12.87
CA THR A 173 22.25 -4.22 -13.37
C THR A 173 20.85 -4.83 -13.43
N PRO A 174 19.80 -4.08 -13.06
CA PRO A 174 18.43 -4.61 -13.05
C PRO A 174 17.95 -4.91 -14.48
N SER A 175 17.11 -5.93 -14.65
CA SER A 175 16.48 -6.21 -15.95
C SER A 175 15.44 -5.14 -16.30
N PHE A 176 15.06 -5.04 -17.58
CA PHE A 176 13.97 -4.17 -18.01
C PHE A 176 12.66 -4.50 -17.29
N ALA A 177 12.36 -5.80 -17.11
CA ALA A 177 11.18 -6.23 -16.34
C ALA A 177 11.23 -5.77 -14.87
N VAL A 178 12.41 -5.79 -14.23
CA VAL A 178 12.57 -5.26 -12.86
C VAL A 178 12.40 -3.74 -12.87
N LEU A 179 12.99 -3.01 -13.81
CA LEU A 179 12.82 -1.56 -13.92
C LEU A 179 11.36 -1.15 -14.16
N ARG A 180 10.58 -1.98 -14.87
CA ARG A 180 9.13 -1.79 -15.09
C ARG A 180 8.28 -1.85 -13.82
N THR A 181 8.84 -2.32 -12.70
CA THR A 181 8.15 -2.30 -11.39
C THR A 181 8.19 -0.92 -10.73
N LEU A 182 9.09 -0.04 -11.15
CA LEU A 182 9.24 1.31 -10.60
C LEU A 182 8.07 2.19 -11.06
N SER A 183 7.55 3.03 -10.17
CA SER A 183 6.43 3.93 -10.50
C SER A 183 6.80 5.00 -11.52
N ASP A 184 8.09 5.36 -11.61
CA ASP A 184 8.67 6.38 -12.48
C ASP A 184 9.49 5.77 -13.64
N TRP A 185 9.26 4.50 -13.96
CA TRP A 185 10.03 3.76 -14.97
C TRP A 185 10.10 4.50 -16.31
N ASP A 186 9.00 5.09 -16.75
CA ASP A 186 8.84 5.77 -18.03
C ASP A 186 9.81 6.96 -18.13
N SER A 187 9.79 7.83 -17.12
CA SER A 187 10.69 8.99 -17.04
C SER A 187 12.16 8.56 -16.97
N ARG A 188 12.46 7.44 -16.28
CA ARG A 188 13.83 6.90 -16.17
C ARG A 188 14.35 6.37 -17.50
N PHE A 189 13.52 5.66 -18.26
CA PHE A 189 13.90 5.18 -19.57
C PHE A 189 14.02 6.34 -20.57
N GLN A 190 13.11 7.32 -20.57
CA GLN A 190 13.21 8.51 -21.45
C GLN A 190 14.48 9.32 -21.17
N ALA A 191 14.86 9.49 -19.91
CA ALA A 191 16.02 10.29 -19.52
C ALA A 191 17.29 9.48 -19.31
N PHE A 192 17.32 8.18 -19.68
CA PHE A 192 18.38 7.25 -19.25
C PHE A 192 19.78 7.76 -19.60
N TYR A 193 19.96 8.37 -20.78
CA TYR A 193 21.22 8.91 -21.28
C TYR A 193 21.79 10.04 -20.40
N SER A 194 20.96 10.65 -19.55
CA SER A 194 21.35 11.68 -18.57
C SER A 194 21.49 11.13 -17.14
N LEU A 195 21.12 9.86 -16.90
CA LEU A 195 21.14 9.23 -15.59
C LEU A 195 22.33 8.28 -15.45
N ASN A 196 23.12 8.47 -14.40
CA ASN A 196 24.29 7.62 -14.12
C ASN A 196 23.90 6.13 -14.09
N PRO A 197 24.72 5.24 -14.71
CA PRO A 197 26.05 5.51 -15.25
C PRO A 197 26.10 5.90 -16.75
N HIS A 198 24.95 6.03 -17.43
CA HIS A 198 24.87 6.12 -18.90
C HIS A 198 25.52 7.33 -19.58
N PRO A 199 25.56 8.54 -18.99
CA PRO A 199 26.20 9.70 -19.64
C PRO A 199 27.67 9.49 -20.00
N ALA A 200 28.35 8.54 -19.35
CA ALA A 200 29.75 8.24 -19.64
C ALA A 200 29.96 7.46 -20.95
N PHE A 201 28.90 6.88 -21.52
CA PHE A 201 29.01 6.00 -22.69
C PHE A 201 27.80 6.00 -23.62
N THR A 202 26.91 6.96 -23.48
CA THR A 202 25.72 7.10 -24.33
C THR A 202 25.73 8.44 -25.03
N GLN A 203 25.41 8.43 -26.33
CA GLN A 203 25.17 9.64 -27.11
C GLN A 203 23.83 9.50 -27.83
N ILE A 204 23.00 10.52 -27.67
CA ILE A 204 21.76 10.71 -28.44
C ILE A 204 22.03 11.78 -29.49
N ALA A 205 21.86 11.43 -30.76
CA ALA A 205 22.05 12.35 -31.88
C ALA A 205 21.25 13.64 -31.66
N GLU A 206 21.90 14.78 -31.90
CA GLU A 206 21.32 16.13 -31.77
C GLU A 206 20.92 16.56 -30.34
N VAL A 207 21.05 15.68 -29.35
CA VAL A 207 20.63 15.94 -27.96
C VAL A 207 21.81 16.01 -27.00
N THR A 208 22.71 15.04 -27.06
CA THR A 208 23.89 15.00 -26.17
C THR A 208 25.13 15.54 -26.89
N PRO A 209 26.03 16.25 -26.18
CA PRO A 209 27.31 16.65 -26.77
C PRO A 209 28.20 15.42 -27.06
N GLU A 210 29.22 15.64 -27.89
CA GLU A 210 30.30 14.67 -28.05
C GLU A 210 31.08 14.44 -26.75
N PHE A 211 31.65 13.25 -26.58
CA PHE A 211 32.55 13.00 -25.45
C PHE A 211 33.76 13.94 -25.50
N ASP A 212 34.13 14.49 -24.34
CA ASP A 212 35.35 15.25 -24.20
C ASP A 212 36.55 14.37 -24.60
N ILE A 213 37.41 14.86 -25.49
CA ILE A 213 38.60 14.14 -25.95
C ILE A 213 39.55 13.74 -24.81
N THR A 214 39.54 14.48 -23.70
CA THR A 214 40.31 14.20 -22.49
C THR A 214 39.63 13.20 -21.55
N ARG A 215 38.36 12.89 -21.79
CA ARG A 215 37.56 11.91 -21.06
C ARG A 215 36.68 11.11 -22.03
N PRO A 216 37.29 10.29 -22.89
CA PRO A 216 36.54 9.46 -23.84
C PRO A 216 35.69 8.42 -23.11
N SER A 217 34.73 7.86 -23.82
CA SER A 217 33.90 6.78 -23.27
C SER A 217 34.76 5.58 -22.81
N PRO A 218 34.50 4.99 -21.63
CA PRO A 218 35.27 3.87 -21.12
C PRO A 218 34.95 2.54 -21.84
N ILE A 219 33.93 2.50 -22.68
CA ILE A 219 33.50 1.33 -23.46
C ILE A 219 33.10 1.77 -24.87
N ALA A 220 32.83 0.81 -25.77
CA ALA A 220 32.22 1.14 -27.06
C ALA A 220 30.89 1.88 -26.82
N PRO A 221 30.75 3.13 -27.31
CA PRO A 221 29.57 3.96 -27.05
C PRO A 221 28.28 3.31 -27.52
N VAL A 222 27.21 3.69 -26.83
CA VAL A 222 25.85 3.51 -27.30
C VAL A 222 25.47 4.79 -28.03
N GLU A 223 25.29 4.70 -29.34
CA GLU A 223 24.89 5.81 -30.20
C GLU A 223 23.51 5.50 -30.76
N MET A 224 22.55 6.42 -30.62
CA MET A 224 21.20 6.28 -31.15
C MET A 224 20.55 7.67 -31.35
N THR A 225 19.39 7.71 -31.99
CA THR A 225 18.56 8.90 -32.18
C THR A 225 17.43 8.97 -31.13
N LEU A 226 16.64 10.05 -31.15
CA LEU A 226 15.41 10.11 -30.34
C LEU A 226 14.32 9.16 -30.88
N ASP A 227 14.29 8.93 -32.19
CA ASP A 227 13.34 7.99 -32.81
C ASP A 227 13.65 6.55 -32.35
N ASP A 228 14.93 6.16 -32.35
CA ASP A 228 15.37 4.86 -31.80
C ASP A 228 14.96 4.71 -30.32
N LEU A 229 15.09 5.79 -29.54
CA LEU A 229 14.66 5.79 -28.14
C LEU A 229 13.14 5.64 -28.03
N GLU A 230 12.36 6.29 -28.88
CA GLU A 230 10.90 6.15 -28.91
C GLU A 230 10.46 4.72 -29.24
N ASP A 231 11.13 4.06 -30.17
CA ASP A 231 10.91 2.64 -30.48
C ASP A 231 11.22 1.74 -29.28
N ILE A 232 12.37 1.98 -28.61
CA ILE A 232 12.71 1.29 -27.36
C ILE A 232 11.64 1.53 -26.29
N MET A 233 11.13 2.76 -26.16
CA MET A 233 10.05 3.08 -25.22
C MET A 233 8.76 2.31 -25.54
N ALA A 234 8.40 2.21 -26.82
CA ALA A 234 7.25 1.43 -27.29
C ALA A 234 7.39 -0.07 -26.98
N TYR A 235 8.61 -0.61 -27.08
CA TYR A 235 8.94 -1.97 -26.65
C TYR A 235 8.81 -2.13 -25.13
N VAL A 236 9.48 -1.28 -24.36
CA VAL A 236 9.54 -1.35 -22.88
C VAL A 236 8.16 -1.21 -22.25
N ALA A 237 7.29 -0.37 -22.82
CA ALA A 237 5.90 -0.23 -22.38
C ALA A 237 5.11 -1.54 -22.41
N LYS A 238 5.41 -2.42 -23.39
CA LYS A 238 4.77 -3.74 -23.55
C LYS A 238 5.37 -4.82 -22.65
N ILE A 239 6.52 -4.57 -22.01
CA ILE A 239 7.13 -5.50 -21.07
C ILE A 239 6.29 -5.56 -19.78
N ALA A 240 5.91 -6.79 -19.40
CA ALA A 240 5.28 -7.04 -18.11
C ALA A 240 6.28 -6.76 -16.97
N PRO A 241 5.88 -6.00 -15.93
CA PRO A 241 6.70 -5.83 -14.73
C PRO A 241 7.07 -7.19 -14.12
N ALA A 242 8.29 -7.32 -13.61
CA ALA A 242 8.73 -8.54 -12.96
C ALA A 242 7.90 -8.80 -11.70
N ASP A 243 7.57 -10.08 -11.46
CA ASP A 243 7.07 -10.52 -10.16
C ASP A 243 8.25 -10.61 -9.19
N LEU A 244 8.30 -9.66 -8.25
CA LEU A 244 9.33 -9.61 -7.20
C LEU A 244 8.94 -10.39 -5.93
N GLY A 245 7.77 -11.03 -5.93
CA GLY A 245 7.19 -11.66 -4.75
C GLY A 245 6.68 -10.65 -3.72
N ALA A 246 6.26 -11.15 -2.56
CA ALA A 246 5.75 -10.32 -1.48
C ALA A 246 6.86 -9.39 -0.93
N PRO A 247 6.52 -8.14 -0.52
CA PRO A 247 7.47 -7.26 0.13
C PRO A 247 8.17 -7.93 1.31
N ILE A 248 9.50 -7.77 1.40
CA ILE A 248 10.26 -8.27 2.56
C ILE A 248 9.79 -7.48 3.79
N GLN A 249 9.08 -8.16 4.68
CA GLN A 249 8.69 -7.61 5.98
C GLN A 249 9.95 -7.55 6.86
N SER A 250 10.48 -6.35 7.08
CA SER A 250 11.47 -6.14 8.12
C SER A 250 10.79 -6.34 9.47
N ARG A 251 11.19 -7.39 10.20
CA ARG A 251 10.81 -7.58 11.61
C ARG A 251 11.53 -6.57 12.50
#